data_AF-A0A242N204-F1
#
_entry.id   AF-A0A242N204-F1
#
_cell.length_a   1.000
_cell.length_b   1.000
_cell.length_c   1.000
_cell.angle_alpha   90.00
_cell.angle_beta   90.00
_cell.angle_gamma   90.00
#
_symmetry.space_group_name_H-M   'P 1'
#
loop_
_entity.id
_entity.type
_entity.pdbx_description
1 polymer ?
#
loop_
_entity_poly.entity_id
_entity_poly.type
_entity_poly.pdbx_seq_one_letter_code
_entity_poly.pdbx_strand_id
1 'polypeptide(L)' 'MAELRALSEWSESQVWCGPERHGTLTAVFKNQIDWLPLEIGGIRSTQGRTLAVMQVCGGSQSFNAVNALRVLAAGCAW' A
#
# COMPACT_ATOMS: atom_id res chain seq x y z
N MET A 1 -13.20 4.10 -5.12
CA MET A 1 -12.21 5.04 -5.69
C MET A 1 -12.17 6.35 -4.91
N ALA A 2 -13.20 7.20 -5.00
CA ALA A 2 -13.22 8.50 -4.32
C ALA A 2 -13.02 8.38 -2.79
N GLU A 3 -13.72 7.43 -2.16
CA GLU A 3 -13.61 7.19 -0.72
C GLU A 3 -12.19 6.76 -0.29
N LEU A 4 -11.54 5.85 -1.02
CA LEU A 4 -10.16 5.43 -0.73
C LEU A 4 -9.19 6.63 -0.80
N ARG A 5 -9.39 7.55 -1.74
CA ARG A 5 -8.56 8.76 -1.86
C ARG A 5 -8.80 9.71 -0.69
N ALA A 6 -10.05 9.92 -0.30
CA ALA A 6 -10.40 10.76 0.85
C ALA A 6 -9.84 10.17 2.17
N LEU A 7 -9.93 8.86 2.35
CA LEU A 7 -9.33 8.16 3.49
C LEU A 7 -7.81 8.26 3.47
N SER A 8 -7.19 8.12 2.30
CA SER A 8 -5.77 8.34 2.14
C SER A 8 -5.45 9.75 2.58
N GLU A 9 -6.03 10.79 1.97
CA GLU A 9 -5.82 12.20 2.32
C GLU A 9 -6.04 12.51 3.81
N TRP A 10 -7.06 11.93 4.44
CA TRP A 10 -7.33 12.12 5.87
C TRP A 10 -6.28 11.46 6.79
N SER A 11 -5.73 10.32 6.38
CA SER A 11 -4.81 9.55 7.23
C SER A 11 -3.45 10.23 7.44
N GLU A 12 -2.95 10.23 8.68
CA GLU A 12 -1.56 10.64 9.00
C GLU A 12 -0.56 9.49 8.89
N SER A 13 -1.07 8.25 9.04
CA SER A 13 -0.31 7.02 8.91
C SER A 13 -1.18 5.91 8.34
N GLN A 14 -0.55 4.92 7.72
CA GLN A 14 -1.24 3.79 7.12
C GLN A 14 -0.65 2.45 7.58
N VAL A 15 -1.50 1.42 7.53
CA VAL A 15 -1.09 0.04 7.68
C VAL A 15 -1.57 -0.73 6.46
N TRP A 16 -0.62 -1.30 5.71
CA TRP A 16 -0.91 -2.11 4.54
C TRP A 16 -0.78 -3.58 4.90
N CYS A 17 -1.89 -4.31 4.83
CA CYS A 17 -1.94 -5.72 5.15
C CYS A 17 -2.60 -6.50 4.01
N GLY A 18 -1.90 -7.50 3.48
CA GLY A 18 -2.43 -8.35 2.41
C GLY A 18 -1.89 -9.77 2.48
N PRO A 19 -2.65 -10.76 1.95
CA PRO A 19 -2.15 -12.11 1.87
C PRO A 19 -1.11 -12.26 0.74
N GLU A 20 -0.22 -13.23 0.90
CA GLU A 20 0.60 -13.72 -0.20
C GLU A 20 -0.20 -14.70 -1.06
N ARG A 21 -0.29 -14.42 -2.37
CA ARG A 21 -0.97 -15.28 -3.33
C ARG A 21 -0.04 -15.56 -4.50
N HIS A 22 0.17 -16.83 -4.81
CA HIS A 22 1.12 -17.28 -5.84
C HIS A 22 2.52 -16.65 -5.68
N GLY A 23 3.01 -16.57 -4.45
CA GLY A 23 4.36 -16.05 -4.17
C GLY A 23 4.50 -14.53 -4.21
N THR A 24 3.41 -13.76 -4.27
CA THR A 24 3.46 -12.30 -4.39
C THR A 24 2.23 -11.61 -3.77
N LEU A 25 2.24 -10.27 -3.79
CA LEU A 25 1.11 -9.43 -3.37
C LEU A 25 -0.11 -9.67 -4.26
N THR A 26 -1.31 -9.66 -3.68
CA THR A 26 -2.54 -9.79 -4.47
C THR A 26 -2.79 -8.62 -5.41
N ALA A 27 -3.38 -8.91 -6.57
CA ALA A 27 -3.85 -7.88 -7.50
C ALA A 27 -4.88 -6.93 -6.86
N VAL A 28 -5.72 -7.42 -5.94
CA VAL A 28 -6.70 -6.60 -5.23
C VAL A 28 -6.00 -5.51 -4.40
N PHE A 29 -4.96 -5.87 -3.66
CA PHE A 29 -4.22 -4.90 -2.86
C PHE A 29 -3.44 -3.93 -3.74
N LYS A 30 -2.75 -4.45 -4.78
CA LYS A 30 -2.02 -3.60 -5.73
C LYS A 30 -2.95 -2.59 -6.42
N ASN A 31 -4.15 -3.00 -6.80
CA ASN A 31 -5.13 -2.09 -7.39
C ASN A 31 -5.45 -0.92 -6.44
N GLN A 32 -5.59 -1.13 -5.13
CA GLN A 32 -5.86 -0.02 -4.20
C GLN A 32 -4.74 1.04 -4.24
N ILE A 33 -3.48 0.61 -4.26
CA ILE A 33 -2.31 1.49 -4.37
C ILE A 33 -2.31 2.22 -5.72
N ASP A 34 -2.57 1.50 -6.83
CA ASP A 34 -2.57 2.08 -8.18
C ASP A 34 -3.62 3.19 -8.36
N TRP A 35 -4.66 3.21 -7.52
CA TRP A 35 -5.69 4.26 -7.51
C TRP A 35 -5.36 5.47 -6.65
N LEU A 36 -4.23 5.46 -5.92
CA LEU A 36 -3.68 6.56 -5.15
C LEU A 36 -2.59 7.27 -5.97
N PRO A 37 -2.93 8.36 -6.69
CA PRO A 37 -1.94 9.13 -7.43
C PRO A 37 -1.00 9.88 -6.48
N LEU A 38 0.22 10.16 -6.95
CA LEU A 38 1.22 10.94 -6.22
C LEU A 38 0.74 12.37 -5.94
N GLU A 39 -0.07 12.94 -6.82
CA GLU A 39 -0.58 14.30 -6.69
C GLU A 39 -1.99 14.42 -7.29
N ILE A 40 -2.90 15.10 -6.58
CA ILE A 40 -4.22 15.52 -7.08
C ILE A 40 -4.41 16.99 -6.73
N GLY A 41 -4.45 17.87 -7.72
CA GLY A 41 -4.69 19.30 -7.48
C GLY A 41 -3.68 19.96 -6.52
N GLY A 42 -2.40 19.55 -6.58
CA GLY A 42 -1.35 20.04 -5.68
C GLY A 42 -1.26 19.31 -4.33
N ILE A 43 -2.20 18.41 -4.02
CA ILE A 43 -2.20 17.64 -2.77
C ILE A 43 -1.49 16.31 -2.99
N ARG A 44 -0.49 16.02 -2.15
CA ARG A 44 0.27 14.76 -2.15
C ARG A 44 -0.16 13.87 -0.99
N SER A 45 -1.27 13.16 -1.20
CA SER A 45 -1.98 12.37 -0.17
C SER A 45 -1.21 11.19 0.44
N THR A 46 0.02 10.94 -0.02
CA THR A 46 0.85 9.83 0.44
C THR A 46 2.22 10.29 0.93
N GLN A 47 2.61 11.54 0.63
CA GLN A 47 3.99 11.98 0.83
C GLN A 47 4.27 12.31 2.30
N GLY A 48 5.36 11.76 2.84
CA GLY A 48 5.85 12.06 4.18
C GLY A 48 4.99 11.48 5.31
N ARG A 49 4.32 10.35 5.05
CA ARG A 49 3.38 9.69 5.96
C ARG A 49 3.91 8.34 6.37
N THR A 50 3.81 8.03 7.66
CA THR A 50 4.32 6.75 8.16
C THR A 50 3.51 5.58 7.63
N LEU A 51 4.20 4.55 7.14
CA LEU A 51 3.58 3.32 6.66
C LEU A 51 4.15 2.10 7.39
N ALA A 52 3.26 1.26 7.93
CA ALA A 52 3.58 -0.10 8.35
C ALA A 52 3.11 -1.11 7.28
N VAL A 53 3.91 -2.14 7.00
CA VAL A 53 3.55 -3.22 6.06
C VAL A 53 3.47 -4.56 6.79
N MET A 54 2.45 -5.36 6.46
CA MET A 54 2.16 -6.65 7.06
C MET A 54 1.72 -7.64 5.99
N GLN A 55 2.01 -8.93 6.19
CA GLN A 55 1.46 -10.00 5.36
C GLN A 55 0.90 -11.14 6.19
N VAL A 56 0.00 -11.89 5.57
CA VAL A 56 -0.40 -13.23 6.02
C VAL A 56 -0.06 -14.26 4.93
N CYS A 57 0.39 -15.44 5.32
CA CYS A 57 0.69 -16.55 4.41
C CYS A 57 0.03 -17.84 4.92
N GLY A 58 -0.44 -18.68 4.00
CA GLY A 58 -1.06 -19.97 4.33
C GLY A 58 -0.08 -21.12 4.51
N GLY A 59 1.22 -20.89 4.31
CA GLY A 59 2.30 -21.87 4.44
C GLY A 59 3.39 -21.41 5.40
N SER A 60 4.62 -21.90 5.21
CA SER A 60 5.79 -21.42 5.95
C SER A 60 5.96 -19.90 5.84
N GLN A 61 6.64 -19.31 6.83
CA GLN A 61 6.95 -17.89 6.82
C GLN A 61 7.57 -17.46 5.49
N SER A 62 7.07 -16.35 4.97
CA SER A 62 7.53 -15.69 3.76
C SER A 62 7.59 -14.18 3.98
N PHE A 63 8.29 -13.49 3.10
CA PHE A 63 8.41 -12.03 3.07
C PHE A 63 8.10 -11.42 1.70
N ASN A 64 7.59 -12.21 0.75
CA ASN A 64 7.44 -11.76 -0.64
C ASN A 64 6.45 -10.59 -0.77
N ALA A 65 5.29 -10.69 -0.11
CA ALA A 65 4.27 -9.64 -0.19
C ALA A 65 4.72 -8.36 0.54
N VAL A 66 5.32 -8.46 1.74
CA VAL A 66 5.84 -7.28 2.45
C VAL A 66 7.00 -6.60 1.72
N ASN A 67 7.87 -7.37 1.04
CA ASN A 67 8.94 -6.80 0.22
C ASN A 67 8.38 -6.03 -0.98
N ALA A 68 7.39 -6.58 -1.67
CA ALA A 68 6.70 -5.88 -2.76
C ALA A 68 6.01 -4.59 -2.29
N LEU A 69 5.32 -4.64 -1.14
CA LEU A 69 4.68 -3.46 -0.54
C LEU A 69 5.69 -2.38 -0.17
N ARG A 70 6.85 -2.75 0.38
CA ARG A 70 7.92 -1.80 0.72
C ARG A 70 8.46 -1.08 -0.52
N VAL A 71 8.65 -1.78 -1.64
CA VAL A 71 9.09 -1.17 -2.90
C VAL A 71 8.03 -0.21 -3.46
N LEU A 72 6.76 -0.60 -3.44
CA LEU A 72 5.66 0.28 -3.87
C LEU A 72 5.56 1.53 -2.99
N ALA A 73 5.71 1.38 -1.67
CA ALA A 73 5.69 2.49 -0.73
C ALA A 73 6.79 3.52 -1.02
N ALA A 74 8.01 3.05 -1.28
CA ALA A 74 9.12 3.93 -1.66
C ALA A 74 8.81 4.71 -2.95
N GLY A 75 8.14 4.08 -3.93
CA GLY A 75 7.68 4.75 -5.15
C GLY A 75 6.59 5.81 -4.91
N CYS A 76 5.80 5.66 -3.86
CA CYS A 76 4.73 6.59 -3.48
C CYS A 76 5.14 7.67 -2.46
N ALA A 77 6.43 7.73 -2.12
CA ALA A 77 7.04 8.68 -1.16
C ALA A 77 6.40 8.71 0.23
N TRP A 78 5.88 7.56 0.70
CA TRP A 78 5.45 7.37 2.09
C TRP A 78 6.61 7.59 3.06
#